data_AF-A0A2M8A8E3-F1
#
_entry.id   AF-A0A2M8A8E3-F1
#
_cell.length_a   1.000
_cell.length_b   1.000
_cell.length_c   1.000
_cell.angle_alpha   90.00
_cell.angle_beta   90.00
_cell.angle_gamma   90.00
#
_symmetry.space_group_name_H-M   'P 1'
#
loop_
_entity.id
_entity.type
_entity.pdbx_description
1 polymer ?
#
loop_
_entity_poly.entity_id
_entity_poly.type
_entity_poly.pdbx_seq_one_letter_code
_entity_poly.pdbx_strand_id
1 'polypeptide(L)'
;MLKNTQLMNIEARKISLAQKLFAIQQETILDKIEALLNRETSLTKEQKKAIDMGLKSLEKGNRIPQEKVMNETKKRYPNLLK
;
A
#
# COMPACT_ATOMS: atom_id res chain seq x y z
N MET A 1 19.24 5.84 -30.48
CA MET A 1 18.40 4.78 -29.90
C MET A 1 17.14 5.41 -29.35
N LEU A 2 16.05 5.35 -30.12
CA LEU A 2 14.77 5.99 -29.76
C LEU A 2 13.97 5.05 -28.86
N LYS A 3 13.60 5.54 -27.67
CA LYS A 3 12.66 4.89 -26.75
C LYS A 3 11.28 4.83 -27.43
N ASN A 4 10.98 3.71 -28.08
CA ASN A 4 9.64 3.37 -28.56
C ASN A 4 8.76 2.98 -27.36
N THR A 5 8.43 3.96 -26.51
CA THR A 5 7.38 3.78 -25.50
C THR A 5 6.05 3.90 -26.23
N GLN A 6 5.59 2.77 -26.73
CA GLN A 6 4.27 2.63 -27.37
C GLN A 6 3.20 3.23 -26.45
N LEU A 7 2.49 4.25 -26.96
CA LEU A 7 1.13 4.57 -26.53
C LEU A 7 0.28 3.32 -26.81
N MET A 8 0.30 2.34 -25.90
CA MET A 8 -0.61 1.20 -26.02
C MET A 8 -2.03 1.77 -25.97
N ASN A 9 -2.77 1.57 -27.06
CA ASN A 9 -4.22 1.75 -27.07
C ASN A 9 -4.78 0.97 -25.86
N ILE A 10 -5.57 1.66 -25.03
CA ILE A 10 -6.14 1.10 -23.81
C ILE A 10 -6.86 -0.23 -24.11
N GLU A 11 -7.51 -0.35 -25.27
CA GLU A 11 -8.17 -1.57 -25.69
C GLU A 11 -7.17 -2.72 -25.94
N ALA A 12 -6.05 -2.45 -26.61
CA ALA A 12 -4.99 -3.45 -26.79
C ALA A 12 -4.40 -3.91 -25.45
N ARG A 13 -4.28 -2.99 -24.49
CA ARG A 13 -3.80 -3.32 -23.14
C ARG A 13 -4.80 -4.17 -22.36
N LYS A 14 -6.10 -3.88 -22.45
CA LYS A 14 -7.16 -4.70 -21.86
C LYS A 14 -7.14 -6.12 -22.41
N ILE A 15 -7.05 -6.26 -23.73
CA ILE A 15 -6.99 -7.57 -24.41
C ILE A 15 -5.78 -8.38 -23.91
N SER A 16 -4.59 -7.76 -23.85
CA SER A 16 -3.38 -8.44 -23.37
C SER A 16 -3.50 -8.89 -21.91
N LEU A 17 -4.15 -8.11 -21.05
CA LEU A 17 -4.39 -8.49 -19.66
C LEU A 17 -5.37 -9.67 -19.56
N ALA A 18 -6.47 -9.66 -20.31
CA ALA A 18 -7.43 -10.76 -20.35
C ALA A 18 -6.76 -12.07 -20.79
N GLN A 19 -5.92 -12.03 -21.84
CA GLN A 19 -5.18 -13.19 -22.30
C GLN A 19 -4.24 -13.76 -21.22
N LYS A 20 -3.53 -12.88 -20.49
CA LYS A 20 -2.68 -13.30 -19.38
C LYS A 20 -3.47 -13.91 -18.24
N LEU A 21 -4.66 -13.39 -17.94
CA LEU A 21 -5.54 -13.94 -16.91
C LEU A 21 -6.02 -15.36 -17.28
N PHE A 22 -6.44 -15.58 -18.52
CA PHE A 22 -6.87 -16.91 -18.98
C PHE A 22 -5.76 -17.96 -18.97
N ALA A 23 -4.49 -17.55 -19.04
CA ALA A 23 -3.36 -18.46 -18.98
C ALA A 23 -3.00 -18.90 -17.53
N ILE A 24 -3.59 -18.28 -16.51
CA ILE A 24 -3.31 -18.62 -15.10
C ILE A 24 -4.09 -19.89 -14.73
N GLN A 25 -3.36 -20.91 -14.30
CA GLN A 25 -3.95 -22.19 -13.87
C GLN A 25 -4.04 -22.33 -12.34
N GLN A 26 -3.32 -21.49 -11.59
CA GLN A 26 -3.29 -21.56 -10.13
C GLN A 26 -4.32 -20.61 -9.53
N GLU A 27 -5.31 -21.17 -8.83
CA GLU A 27 -6.41 -20.44 -8.19
C GLU A 27 -5.91 -19.39 -7.19
N THR A 28 -4.90 -19.72 -6.38
CA THR A 28 -4.30 -18.76 -5.42
C THR A 28 -3.71 -17.50 -6.05
N ILE A 29 -3.38 -17.53 -7.35
CA ILE A 29 -2.93 -16.34 -8.09
C ILE A 29 -4.14 -15.50 -8.49
N LEU A 30 -5.25 -16.14 -8.89
CA LEU A 30 -6.51 -15.44 -9.20
C LEU A 30 -7.04 -14.72 -7.96
N ASP A 31 -7.05 -15.38 -6.79
CA ASP A 31 -7.49 -14.78 -5.52
C ASP A 31 -6.73 -13.48 -5.20
N LYS A 32 -5.41 -13.49 -5.41
CA LYS A 32 -4.56 -12.31 -5.18
C LYS A 32 -4.86 -11.19 -6.16
N ILE A 33 -5.14 -11.52 -7.41
CA ILE A 33 -5.49 -10.53 -8.43
C ILE A 33 -6.85 -9.92 -8.12
N GLU A 34 -7.84 -10.73 -7.76
CA GLU A 34 -9.16 -10.23 -7.34
C GLU A 34 -9.06 -9.33 -6.11
N ALA A 35 -8.29 -9.73 -5.09
CA ALA A 35 -8.04 -8.90 -3.92
C ALA A 35 -7.36 -7.56 -4.27
N LEU A 36 -6.50 -7.54 -5.29
CA LEU A 36 -5.87 -6.31 -5.76
C LEU A 36 -6.83 -5.41 -6.54
N LEU A 37 -7.69 -5.99 -7.39
CA LEU A 37 -8.69 -5.25 -8.16
C LEU A 37 -9.82 -4.70 -7.28
N ASN A 38 -10.20 -5.46 -6.25
CA ASN A 38 -11.26 -5.12 -5.30
C ASN A 38 -10.77 -4.30 -4.12
N ARG A 39 -9.44 -4.15 -3.95
CA ARG A 39 -8.90 -3.23 -2.96
C ARG A 39 -9.28 -1.81 -3.35
N GLU A 40 -10.13 -1.17 -2.54
CA GLU A 40 -10.24 0.28 -2.52
C GLU A 40 -8.89 0.85 -2.03
N THR A 41 -7.95 1.06 -2.96
CA THR A 41 -6.60 1.58 -2.66
C THR A 41 -6.57 3.08 -2.43
N SER A 42 -7.69 3.71 -2.10
CA SER A 42 -7.64 5.11 -1.67
C SER A 42 -7.58 5.15 -0.16
N LEU A 43 -6.40 5.46 0.38
CA LEU A 43 -6.33 6.13 1.67
C LEU A 43 -7.37 7.25 1.64
N THR A 44 -8.20 7.37 2.68
CA THR A 44 -9.05 8.56 2.79
C THR A 44 -8.15 9.80 2.81
N LYS A 45 -8.70 10.96 2.47
CA LYS A 45 -7.94 12.22 2.51
C LYS A 45 -7.30 12.45 3.87
N GLU A 46 -8.00 12.05 4.93
CA GLU A 46 -7.56 12.13 6.32
C GLU A 46 -6.40 11.17 6.60
N GLN A 47 -6.51 9.91 6.16
CA GLN A 47 -5.43 8.93 6.32
C GLN A 47 -4.17 9.35 5.57
N LYS A 48 -4.32 9.82 4.33
CA LYS A 48 -3.20 10.35 3.55
C LYS A 48 -2.57 11.56 4.25
N LYS A 49 -3.39 12.51 4.73
CA LYS A 49 -2.92 13.69 5.46
C LYS A 49 -2.17 13.29 6.73
N ALA A 50 -2.65 12.30 7.49
CA ALA A 50 -1.99 11.81 8.69
C ALA A 50 -0.60 11.22 8.39
N ILE A 51 -0.49 10.42 7.33
CA ILE A 51 0.78 9.87 6.86
C ILE A 51 1.74 11.00 6.41
N ASP A 52 1.27 11.94 5.60
CA ASP A 52 2.07 13.07 5.12
C ASP A 52 2.60 13.93 6.28
N MET A 53 1.79 14.16 7.32
CA MET A 53 2.22 14.87 8.54
C MET A 53 3.27 14.08 9.31
N GLY A 54 3.08 12.76 9.45
CA GLY A 54 4.04 11.87 10.10
C GLY A 54 5.40 11.90 9.40
N LEU A 55 5.42 11.75 8.08
CA LEU A 55 6.65 11.78 7.29
C LEU A 55 7.39 13.13 7.43
N LYS A 56 6.67 14.25 7.31
CA LYS A 56 7.24 15.60 7.53
C LYS A 56 7.80 15.78 8.94
N SER A 57 7.17 15.18 9.95
CA SER A 57 7.68 15.20 11.33
C SER A 57 9.01 14.44 11.44
N LEU A 58 9.08 13.26 10.81
CA LEU A 58 10.29 12.43 10.82
C LEU A 58 11.47 13.08 10.08
N GLU A 59 11.21 13.81 8.98
CA GLU A 59 12.22 14.59 8.25
C GLU A 59 12.79 15.73 9.11
N LYS A 60 11.96 16.36 9.94
CA LYS A 60 12.38 17.39 10.90
C LYS A 60 13.11 16.84 12.13
N GLY A 61 13.40 15.53 12.17
CA GLY A 61 14.06 14.87 13.29
C GLY A 61 13.13 14.62 14.49
N ASN A 62 11.84 14.93 14.38
CA ASN A 62 10.86 14.70 15.44
C ASN A 62 10.43 13.22 15.44
N ARG A 63 11.34 12.38 15.94
CA ARG A 63 11.15 10.93 16.13
C ARG A 63 10.95 10.66 17.61
N ILE A 64 10.04 9.75 17.94
CA ILE A 64 9.90 9.26 19.31
C ILE A 64 10.60 7.90 19.36
N PRO A 65 11.63 7.72 20.21
CA PRO A 65 12.28 6.42 20.36
C PRO A 65 11.28 5.36 20.83
N GLN A 66 11.41 4.15 20.30
CA GLN A 66 10.54 3.03 20.65
C GLN A 66 10.45 2.81 22.16
N GLU A 67 11.58 2.89 22.87
CA GLU A 67 11.61 2.75 24.33
C GLU A 67 10.71 3.77 25.04
N LYS A 68 10.72 5.03 24.59
CA LYS A 68 9.87 6.09 25.14
C LYS A 68 8.39 5.80 24.87
N VAL A 69 8.05 5.36 23.65
CA VAL A 69 6.68 4.94 23.30
C VAL A 69 6.24 3.79 24.21
N MET A 70 7.08 2.77 24.38
CA MET A 70 6.77 1.60 25.19
C MET A 70 6.59 1.95 26.67
N ASN A 71 7.44 2.81 27.23
CA ASN A 71 7.34 3.25 28.62
C ASN A 71 6.07 4.06 28.87
N GLU A 72 5.70 4.96 27.96
CA GLU A 72 4.44 5.71 28.05
C GLU A 72 3.22 4.79 27.89
N THR A 73 3.24 3.84 26.96
CA THR A 73 2.15 2.88 26.76
C THR A 73 1.97 1.99 27.98
N LYS A 74 3.04 1.45 28.58
CA LYS A 74 2.96 0.67 29.83
C LYS A 74 2.36 1.49 30.97
N LYS A 75 2.74 2.76 31.09
CA LYS A 75 2.21 3.66 32.12
C LYS A 75 0.72 3.94 31.93
N ARG A 76 0.27 4.17 30.68
CA ARG A 76 -1.13 4.52 30.37
C ARG A 76 -2.05 3.29 30.35
N TYR A 77 -1.53 2.14 29.94
CA TYR A 77 -2.27 0.90 29.76
C TYR A 77 -1.56 -0.28 30.44
N PRO A 78 -1.53 -0.32 31.78
CA PRO A 78 -0.76 -1.31 32.54
C PRO A 78 -1.18 -2.77 32.27
N ASN A 79 -2.40 -3.00 31.81
CA ASN A 79 -2.93 -4.34 31.53
C ASN A 79 -2.82 -4.77 30.05
N LEU A 80 -2.34 -3.89 29.16
CA LEU A 80 -2.26 -4.15 27.71
C LEU A 80 -1.00 -4.94 27.32
N LEU A 81 0.08 -4.76 28.07
CA LEU A 81 1.39 -5.36 27.84
C LEU A 81 1.71 -6.25 29.04
N LYS A 82 0.97 -7.35 29.19
CA LYS A 82 1.27 -8.40 30.17
C LYS A 82 2.43 -9.26 29.69
#